data_AF-A0A2C6AKY0-F1
#
_entry.id   AF-A0A2C6AKY0-F1
#
_cell.length_a   1.000
_cell.length_b   1.000
_cell.length_c   1.000
_cell.angle_alpha   90.00
_cell.angle_beta   90.00
_cell.angle_gamma   90.00
#
_symmetry.space_group_name_H-M   'P 1'
#
loop_
_entity.id
_entity.type
_entity.pdbx_description
1 polymer ?
#
loop_
_entity_poly.entity_id
_entity_poly.type
_entity_poly.pdbx_seq_one_letter_code
_entity_poly.pdbx_strand_id
1 'polypeptide(L)'
;MPSQMAPWTAQQPAHLSQPVHGPGANPPQARWQPGAQPAGWNNGATTAPEQPAPGPPPNILDEPLTLDIPSHSAVTAPPIPPNPEKDALLRQLAQTLASIRQRSRQQNESSMAGLRAQRTAMVSAVPALQSEMSQLTQLSNALASNANILHEALHRADGVIDDSKNHPAPDIDELLVAPTVVSNQLYRLVAEERALGDAIFMLGRAVERGRISPAVFAKTTRSLAREWYLKKALVRKIGIGMGMSVA
;
A
#
# COMPACT_ATOMS: atom_id res chain seq x y z
N MET A 1 -9.71 -44.05 -20.39
CA MET A 1 -9.35 -42.92 -19.51
C MET A 1 -7.84 -42.82 -19.42
N PRO A 2 -7.25 -41.76 -19.98
CA PRO A 2 -5.97 -41.24 -19.49
C PRO A 2 -6.08 -39.73 -19.20
N SER A 3 -5.75 -39.35 -17.98
CA SER A 3 -5.65 -37.95 -17.54
C SER A 3 -4.37 -37.33 -18.11
N GLN A 4 -4.53 -36.37 -19.02
CA GLN A 4 -3.42 -35.51 -19.48
C GLN A 4 -3.24 -34.35 -18.51
N MET A 5 -2.02 -34.25 -17.97
CA MET A 5 -1.55 -33.12 -17.16
C MET A 5 -1.29 -31.90 -18.05
N ALA A 6 -1.78 -30.74 -17.61
CA ALA A 6 -1.57 -29.45 -18.25
C ALA A 6 -0.15 -28.91 -17.99
N PRO A 7 0.46 -28.18 -18.95
CA PRO A 7 1.74 -27.52 -18.74
C PRO A 7 1.58 -26.22 -17.93
N TRP A 8 2.46 -26.02 -16.96
CA TRP A 8 2.61 -24.76 -16.23
C TRP A 8 3.18 -23.68 -17.14
N THR A 9 2.40 -22.62 -17.39
CA THR A 9 2.84 -21.40 -18.04
C THR A 9 3.33 -20.40 -16.99
N ALA A 10 4.60 -20.02 -17.09
CA ALA A 10 5.18 -18.95 -16.29
C ALA A 10 4.59 -17.59 -16.73
N GLN A 11 3.82 -16.95 -15.86
CA GLN A 11 3.33 -15.59 -16.05
C GLN A 11 4.38 -14.58 -15.56
N GLN A 12 4.92 -13.81 -16.50
CA GLN A 12 5.71 -12.61 -16.22
C GLN A 12 4.80 -11.47 -15.75
N PRO A 13 5.21 -10.64 -14.78
CA PRO A 13 4.44 -9.46 -14.40
C PRO A 13 4.49 -8.39 -15.50
N ALA A 14 3.30 -7.91 -15.88
CA ALA A 14 3.09 -6.84 -16.83
C ALA A 14 3.67 -5.52 -16.30
N HIS A 15 4.54 -4.92 -17.10
CA HIS A 15 5.04 -3.56 -16.97
C HIS A 15 3.91 -2.59 -17.35
N LEU A 16 3.46 -1.78 -16.39
CA LEU A 16 2.53 -0.68 -16.63
C LEU A 16 3.29 0.52 -17.20
N SER A 17 3.05 0.77 -18.48
CA SER A 17 3.51 1.92 -19.26
C SER A 17 2.86 3.21 -18.73
N GLN A 18 3.67 4.17 -18.30
CA GLN A 18 3.23 5.54 -18.04
C GLN A 18 3.09 6.32 -19.36
N PRO A 19 2.04 7.13 -19.56
CA PRO A 19 1.98 8.03 -20.71
C PRO A 19 2.71 9.36 -20.43
N VAL A 20 3.69 9.66 -21.27
CA VAL A 20 4.34 10.98 -21.41
C VAL A 20 3.36 11.96 -22.06
N HIS A 21 3.07 13.08 -21.39
CA HIS A 21 2.37 14.23 -21.99
C HIS A 21 3.27 15.48 -21.88
N GLY A 22 3.42 16.17 -23.01
CA GLY A 22 4.22 17.38 -23.20
C GLY A 22 3.57 18.66 -22.65
N PRO A 23 4.23 19.83 -22.85
CA PRO A 23 4.02 21.02 -22.04
C PRO A 23 2.94 21.94 -22.62
N GLY A 24 2.05 22.46 -21.78
CA GLY A 24 1.06 23.43 -22.22
C GLY A 24 0.20 24.03 -21.11
N ALA A 25 0.26 25.36 -21.03
CA ALA A 25 -0.72 26.30 -20.47
C ALA A 25 -0.88 26.40 -18.93
N ASN A 26 -0.29 27.49 -18.43
CA ASN A 26 -0.40 28.09 -17.11
C ASN A 26 -1.80 28.71 -16.88
N PRO A 27 -2.48 28.49 -15.72
CA PRO A 27 -3.54 29.39 -15.26
C PRO A 27 -2.99 30.43 -14.26
N PRO A 28 -3.59 31.65 -14.19
CA PRO A 28 -3.01 32.77 -13.47
C PRO A 28 -3.16 32.65 -11.95
N GLN A 29 -2.05 32.88 -11.24
CA GLN A 29 -2.02 33.03 -9.78
C GLN A 29 -2.61 34.39 -9.38
N ALA A 30 -3.73 34.38 -8.67
CA ALA A 30 -4.22 35.54 -7.95
C ALA A 30 -3.40 35.73 -6.67
N ARG A 31 -2.60 36.79 -6.67
CA ARG A 31 -1.73 37.27 -5.60
C ARG A 31 -2.56 37.94 -4.51
N TRP A 32 -2.77 37.26 -3.38
CA TRP A 32 -3.31 37.89 -2.17
C TRP A 32 -2.18 38.48 -1.32
N GLN A 33 -2.29 39.77 -1.05
CA GLN A 33 -1.44 40.56 -0.16
C GLN A 33 -1.90 40.36 1.30
N PRO A 34 -1.02 40.20 2.29
CA PRO A 34 -1.42 40.24 3.70
C PRO A 34 -1.54 41.70 4.15
N GLY A 35 -2.76 42.14 4.47
CA GLY A 35 -3.05 43.46 5.03
C GLY A 35 -3.41 43.39 6.51
N ALA A 36 -2.69 44.21 7.28
CA ALA A 36 -3.04 44.88 8.54
C ALA A 36 -3.53 44.07 9.76
N GLN A 37 -2.71 44.15 10.81
CA GLN A 37 -3.02 43.83 12.21
C GLN A 37 -4.08 44.78 12.78
N PRO A 38 -5.00 44.30 13.63
CA PRO A 38 -5.59 45.10 14.70
C PRO A 38 -4.97 44.73 16.07
N ALA A 39 -4.78 45.78 16.86
CA ALA A 39 -4.16 45.78 18.18
C ALA A 39 -4.94 44.94 19.21
N GLY A 40 -4.18 44.24 20.06
CA GLY A 40 -4.69 43.53 21.22
C GLY A 40 -5.13 44.48 22.33
N TRP A 41 -6.36 44.31 22.80
CA TRP A 41 -6.81 44.80 24.09
C TRP A 41 -6.83 43.63 25.06
N ASN A 42 -5.87 43.67 25.97
CA ASN A 42 -5.79 42.86 27.18
C ASN A 42 -6.82 43.41 28.18
N ASN A 43 -7.75 42.59 28.67
CA ASN A 43 -8.41 42.87 29.94
C ASN A 43 -8.72 41.57 30.66
N GLY A 44 -8.20 41.51 31.88
CA GLY A 44 -8.20 40.36 32.75
C GLY A 44 -9.59 40.01 33.30
N ALA A 45 -9.66 38.77 33.74
CA ALA A 45 -10.77 38.17 34.44
C ALA A 45 -11.18 38.96 35.69
N THR A 46 -12.48 39.20 35.83
CA THR A 46 -13.14 39.33 37.13
C THR A 46 -14.47 38.60 37.08
N THR A 47 -14.63 37.75 38.09
CA THR A 47 -15.74 36.88 38.44
C THR A 47 -17.11 37.55 38.44
N ALA A 48 -18.10 36.84 37.89
CA ALA A 48 -19.52 37.14 38.02
C ALA A 48 -20.03 36.91 39.46
N PRO A 49 -20.85 37.81 40.01
CA PRO A 49 -21.79 37.48 41.07
C PRO A 49 -23.15 37.05 40.48
N GLU A 50 -23.70 36.00 41.08
CA GLU A 50 -24.98 35.37 40.79
C GLU A 50 -26.17 36.33 40.98
N GLN A 51 -27.01 36.48 39.96
CA GLN A 51 -28.28 37.21 40.00
C GLN A 51 -29.41 36.26 40.46
N PRO A 52 -30.18 36.59 41.52
CA PRO A 52 -31.40 35.85 41.86
C PRO A 52 -32.55 36.22 40.91
N ALA A 53 -33.40 35.24 40.60
CA ALA A 53 -34.57 35.37 39.73
C ALA A 53 -35.60 36.40 40.26
N PRO A 54 -36.29 37.17 39.39
CA PRO A 54 -37.35 38.09 39.79
C PRO A 54 -38.65 37.35 40.10
N GLY A 55 -39.29 37.71 41.22
CA GLY A 55 -40.65 37.29 41.57
C GLY A 55 -41.74 37.92 40.69
N PRO A 56 -42.97 37.38 40.71
CA PRO A 56 -44.08 37.82 39.87
C PRO A 56 -44.56 39.25 40.23
N PRO A 57 -45.03 40.04 39.25
CA PRO A 57 -45.41 41.43 39.45
C PRO A 57 -46.71 41.58 40.29
N PRO A 58 -46.81 42.63 41.13
CA PRO A 58 -48.01 42.89 41.92
C PRO A 58 -49.22 43.29 41.07
N ASN A 59 -50.38 42.75 41.46
CA ASN A 59 -51.69 42.91 40.86
C ASN A 59 -52.28 44.30 41.20
N ILE A 60 -52.55 45.12 40.18
CA ILE A 60 -52.90 46.55 40.30
C ILE A 60 -54.40 46.80 40.03
N LEU A 61 -55.27 45.84 40.38
CA LEU A 61 -56.70 45.85 39.99
C LEU A 61 -57.70 46.12 41.12
N ASP A 62 -57.28 46.57 42.30
CA ASP A 62 -58.23 46.94 43.36
C ASP A 62 -57.75 48.17 44.15
N GLU A 63 -58.04 49.37 43.63
CA GLU A 63 -58.28 50.54 44.50
C GLU A 63 -59.18 51.58 43.79
N PRO A 64 -60.34 51.95 44.38
CA PRO A 64 -61.31 52.85 43.75
C PRO A 64 -60.92 54.33 43.97
N LEU A 65 -60.46 55.00 42.91
CA LEU A 65 -60.25 56.45 42.92
C LEU A 65 -61.50 57.18 42.44
N THR A 66 -62.31 57.66 43.39
CA THR A 66 -63.46 58.54 43.15
C THR A 66 -62.97 59.94 42.77
N LEU A 67 -63.16 60.33 41.49
CA LEU A 67 -63.02 61.72 41.03
C LEU A 67 -64.40 62.30 40.74
N ASP A 68 -64.79 63.30 41.53
CA ASP A 68 -65.95 64.15 41.31
C ASP A 68 -65.73 65.00 40.05
N ILE A 69 -66.64 64.91 39.08
CA ILE A 69 -66.65 65.71 37.84
C ILE A 69 -67.89 66.61 37.89
N PRO A 70 -67.78 67.93 37.76
CA PRO A 70 -68.94 68.76 37.41
C PRO A 70 -69.15 68.75 35.90
N SER A 71 -70.38 68.43 35.52
CA SER A 71 -70.90 68.26 34.16
C SER A 71 -70.99 69.57 33.38
N HIS A 72 -70.28 69.71 32.25
CA HIS A 72 -70.65 70.68 31.21
C HIS A 72 -70.44 70.13 29.78
N SER A 73 -71.58 69.68 29.24
CA SER A 73 -72.10 69.84 27.87
C SER A 73 -71.23 69.54 26.64
N ALA A 74 -71.75 68.59 25.87
CA ALA A 74 -71.36 68.17 24.54
C ALA A 74 -71.37 69.28 23.48
N VAL A 75 -70.38 69.25 22.58
CA VAL A 75 -70.52 69.64 21.17
C VAL A 75 -69.70 68.66 20.32
N THR A 76 -70.34 68.00 19.37
CA THR A 76 -69.72 67.14 18.34
C THR A 76 -68.92 68.00 17.37
N ALA A 77 -67.58 67.87 17.40
CA ALA A 77 -66.71 68.44 16.37
C ALA A 77 -66.69 67.52 15.13
N PRO A 78 -66.69 68.07 13.91
CA PRO A 78 -66.75 67.29 12.67
C PRO A 78 -65.46 66.48 12.46
N PRO A 79 -65.47 65.41 11.63
CA PRO A 79 -64.28 64.63 11.35
C PRO A 79 -63.23 65.55 10.69
N ILE A 80 -62.09 65.67 11.36
CA ILE A 80 -60.93 66.39 10.85
C ILE A 80 -60.56 65.75 9.50
N PRO A 81 -60.52 66.49 8.39
CA PRO A 81 -60.12 65.93 7.11
C PRO A 81 -58.73 65.32 7.23
N PRO A 82 -58.48 64.14 6.65
CA PRO A 82 -57.18 63.49 6.74
C PRO A 82 -56.15 64.44 6.14
N ASN A 83 -55.15 64.83 6.92
CA ASN A 83 -54.08 65.68 6.42
C ASN A 83 -53.19 64.81 5.51
N PRO A 84 -53.28 64.94 4.17
CA PRO A 84 -52.66 64.01 3.23
C PRO A 84 -51.12 64.02 3.33
N GLU A 85 -50.55 65.14 3.81
CA GLU A 85 -49.13 65.32 4.09
C GLU A 85 -48.65 64.39 5.23
N LYS A 86 -49.44 64.28 6.30
CA LYS A 86 -49.12 63.42 7.46
C LYS A 86 -49.20 61.94 7.07
N ASP A 87 -50.21 61.56 6.30
CA ASP A 87 -50.35 60.18 5.81
C ASP A 87 -49.30 59.84 4.75
N ALA A 88 -48.86 60.81 3.95
CA ALA A 88 -47.75 60.64 3.01
C ALA A 88 -46.42 60.42 3.74
N LEU A 89 -46.14 61.19 4.80
CA LEU A 89 -44.96 61.02 5.65
C LEU A 89 -44.96 59.67 6.38
N LEU A 90 -46.10 59.26 6.94
CA LEU A 90 -46.23 57.94 7.58
C LEU A 90 -46.03 56.79 6.57
N ARG A 91 -46.55 56.93 5.34
CA ARG A 91 -46.31 55.96 4.25
C ARG A 91 -44.84 55.92 3.85
N GLN A 92 -44.16 57.07 3.74
CA GLN A 92 -42.72 57.12 3.48
C GLN A 92 -41.92 56.49 4.61
N LEU A 93 -42.24 56.76 5.88
CA LEU A 93 -41.57 56.15 7.03
C LEU A 93 -41.78 54.63 7.06
N ALA A 94 -43.00 54.17 6.78
CA ALA A 94 -43.30 52.75 6.69
C ALA A 94 -42.52 52.08 5.55
N GLN A 95 -42.41 52.73 4.38
CA GLN A 95 -41.63 52.24 3.25
C GLN A 95 -40.12 52.23 3.52
N THR A 96 -39.57 53.25 4.16
CA THR A 96 -38.15 53.28 4.54
C THR A 96 -37.85 52.20 5.58
N LEU A 97 -38.67 52.06 6.63
CA LEU A 97 -38.53 50.98 7.61
C LEU A 97 -38.66 49.58 6.97
N ALA A 98 -39.60 49.41 6.03
CA ALA A 98 -39.76 48.15 5.30
C ALA A 98 -38.51 47.84 4.45
N SER A 99 -37.98 48.83 3.73
CA SER A 99 -36.76 48.66 2.92
C SER A 99 -35.51 48.36 3.77
N ILE A 100 -35.35 49.03 4.92
CA ILE A 100 -34.25 48.78 5.88
C ILE A 100 -34.36 47.35 6.43
N ARG A 101 -35.55 46.92 6.81
CA ARG A 101 -35.81 45.55 7.29
C ARG A 101 -35.48 44.51 6.21
N GLN A 102 -35.86 44.77 4.96
CA GLN A 102 -35.57 43.86 3.85
C GLN A 102 -34.06 43.75 3.58
N ARG A 103 -33.34 44.88 3.61
CA ARG A 103 -31.88 44.89 3.46
C ARG A 103 -31.18 44.13 4.60
N SER A 104 -31.63 44.31 5.83
CA SER A 104 -31.10 43.57 7.00
C SER A 104 -31.37 42.06 6.88
N ARG A 105 -32.57 41.66 6.43
CA ARG A 105 -32.85 40.24 6.15
C ARG A 105 -31.93 39.68 5.08
N GLN A 106 -31.73 40.38 3.97
CA GLN A 106 -30.83 39.93 2.90
C GLN A 106 -29.38 39.78 3.38
N GLN A 107 -28.89 40.70 4.24
CA GLN A 107 -27.56 40.58 4.85
C GLN A 107 -27.46 39.40 5.83
N ASN A 108 -28.51 39.13 6.61
CA ASN A 108 -28.56 37.97 7.49
C ASN A 108 -28.66 36.65 6.70
N GLU A 109 -29.42 36.63 5.60
CA GLU A 109 -29.53 35.44 4.76
C GLU A 109 -28.21 35.11 4.07
N SER A 110 -27.48 36.10 3.55
CA SER A 110 -26.18 35.87 2.91
C SER A 110 -25.12 35.39 3.91
N SER A 111 -25.07 35.98 5.11
CA SER A 111 -24.17 35.53 6.18
C SER A 111 -24.53 34.13 6.70
N MET A 112 -25.82 33.82 6.89
CA MET A 112 -26.26 32.47 7.25
C MET A 112 -26.00 31.44 6.15
N ALA A 113 -26.15 31.81 4.87
CA ALA A 113 -25.82 30.91 3.76
C ALA A 113 -24.34 30.56 3.74
N GLY A 114 -23.45 31.54 3.95
CA GLY A 114 -22.01 31.31 4.07
C GLY A 114 -21.65 30.40 5.26
N LEU A 115 -22.21 30.68 6.44
CA LEU A 115 -21.99 29.85 7.64
C LEU A 115 -22.52 28.42 7.46
N ARG A 116 -23.66 28.25 6.80
CA ARG A 116 -24.20 26.91 6.47
C ARG A 116 -23.30 26.16 5.50
N ALA A 117 -22.81 26.82 4.44
CA ALA A 117 -21.88 26.21 3.51
C ALA A 117 -20.58 25.76 4.22
N GLN A 118 -20.04 26.60 5.12
CA GLN A 118 -18.87 26.26 5.93
C GLN A 118 -19.14 25.08 6.87
N ARG A 119 -20.29 25.06 7.56
CA ARG A 119 -20.68 23.93 8.41
C ARG A 119 -20.80 22.65 7.60
N THR A 120 -21.45 22.70 6.44
CA THR A 120 -21.61 21.54 5.56
C THR A 120 -20.24 21.04 5.07
N ALA A 121 -19.34 21.95 4.67
CA ALA A 121 -17.98 21.61 4.28
C ALA A 121 -17.18 20.96 5.42
N MET A 122 -17.31 21.47 6.65
CA MET A 122 -16.66 20.90 7.82
C MET A 122 -17.23 19.51 8.16
N VAL A 123 -18.56 19.36 8.15
CA VAL A 123 -19.22 18.08 8.39
C VAL A 123 -18.88 17.05 7.32
N SER A 124 -18.71 17.46 6.06
CA SER A 124 -18.27 16.56 4.98
C SER A 124 -16.78 16.22 5.03
N ALA A 125 -15.94 17.09 5.61
CA ALA A 125 -14.50 16.82 5.76
C ALA A 125 -14.21 15.78 6.86
N VAL A 126 -15.00 15.74 7.93
CA VAL A 126 -14.84 14.77 9.03
C VAL A 126 -14.81 13.31 8.55
N PRO A 127 -15.77 12.79 7.76
CA PRO A 127 -15.71 11.41 7.28
C PRO A 127 -14.55 11.15 6.31
N ALA A 128 -14.11 12.17 5.55
CA ALA A 128 -12.92 12.04 4.69
C ALA A 128 -11.64 11.86 5.52
N LEU A 129 -11.47 12.64 6.59
CA LEU A 129 -10.33 12.46 7.50
C LEU A 129 -10.37 11.11 8.22
N GLN A 130 -11.56 10.64 8.59
CA GLN A 130 -11.71 9.30 9.19
C GLN A 130 -11.34 8.19 8.22
N SER A 131 -11.72 8.31 6.94
CA SER A 131 -11.36 7.32 5.92
C SER A 131 -9.85 7.35 5.64
N GLU A 132 -9.23 8.54 5.53
CA GLU A 132 -7.77 8.67 5.38
C GLU A 132 -7.02 8.07 6.56
N MET A 133 -7.46 8.31 7.80
CA MET A 133 -6.85 7.72 9.00
C MET A 133 -6.93 6.19 8.95
N SER A 134 -8.06 5.63 8.50
CA SER A 134 -8.21 4.18 8.34
C SER A 134 -7.29 3.62 7.26
N GLN A 135 -7.11 4.33 6.15
CA GLN A 135 -6.20 3.95 5.06
C GLN A 135 -4.73 3.99 5.51
N LEU A 136 -4.33 5.03 6.25
CA LEU A 136 -2.99 5.13 6.82
C LEU A 136 -2.72 4.01 7.82
N THR A 137 -3.71 3.64 8.63
CA THR A 137 -3.59 2.52 9.57
C THR A 137 -3.41 1.19 8.82
N GLN A 138 -4.20 0.94 7.77
CA GLN A 138 -4.06 -0.25 6.93
C GLN A 138 -2.70 -0.30 6.24
N LEU A 139 -2.23 0.82 5.68
CA LEU A 139 -0.92 0.93 5.06
C LEU A 139 0.20 0.67 6.05
N SER A 140 0.11 1.25 7.26
CA SER A 140 1.08 1.02 8.34
C SER A 140 1.17 -0.46 8.71
N ASN A 141 0.02 -1.14 8.87
CA ASN A 141 -0.01 -2.57 9.16
C ASN A 141 0.58 -3.41 8.03
N ALA A 142 0.30 -3.06 6.76
CA ALA A 142 0.87 -3.73 5.60
C ALA A 142 2.40 -3.54 5.52
N LEU A 143 2.89 -2.33 5.79
CA LEU A 143 4.33 -2.06 5.84
C LEU A 143 5.02 -2.81 6.98
N ALA A 144 4.42 -2.85 8.17
CA ALA A 144 4.94 -3.61 9.31
C ALA A 144 5.00 -5.11 9.01
N SER A 145 3.95 -5.67 8.38
CA SER A 145 3.91 -7.06 7.91
C SER A 145 5.05 -7.34 6.91
N ASN A 146 5.18 -6.49 5.88
CA ASN A 146 6.22 -6.64 4.86
C ASN A 146 7.63 -6.56 5.47
N ALA A 147 7.86 -5.62 6.40
CA ALA A 147 9.13 -5.50 7.11
C ALA A 147 9.46 -6.78 7.90
N ASN A 148 8.48 -7.37 8.59
CA ASN A 148 8.66 -8.64 9.30
C ASN A 148 8.95 -9.80 8.35
N ILE A 149 8.25 -9.90 7.21
CA ILE A 149 8.51 -10.92 6.18
C ILE A 149 9.93 -10.79 5.64
N LEU A 150 10.39 -9.56 5.39
CA LEU A 150 11.75 -9.30 4.91
C LEU A 150 12.81 -9.64 5.95
N HIS A 151 12.61 -9.29 7.22
CA HIS A 151 13.51 -9.70 8.30
C HIS A 151 13.60 -11.22 8.45
N GLU A 152 12.46 -11.93 8.40
CA GLU A 152 12.43 -13.39 8.46
C GLU A 152 13.10 -14.03 7.23
N ALA A 153 12.90 -13.46 6.03
CA ALA A 153 13.58 -13.90 4.82
C ALA A 153 15.09 -13.69 4.91
N LEU A 154 15.54 -12.56 5.45
CA LEU A 154 16.96 -12.27 5.67
C LEU A 154 17.57 -13.28 6.66
N HIS A 155 16.92 -13.51 7.80
CA HIS A 155 17.38 -14.47 8.80
C HIS A 155 17.46 -15.90 8.23
N ARG A 156 16.47 -16.33 7.45
CA ARG A 156 16.51 -17.62 6.75
C ARG A 156 17.63 -17.67 5.71
N ALA A 157 17.88 -16.59 4.98
CA ALA A 157 18.98 -16.52 4.03
C ALA A 157 20.34 -16.62 4.74
N ASP A 158 20.51 -15.93 5.87
CA ASP A 158 21.71 -16.03 6.71
C ASP A 158 21.91 -17.46 7.22
N GLY A 159 20.83 -18.13 7.64
CA GLY A 159 20.86 -19.55 8.01
C GLY A 159 21.34 -20.45 6.87
N VAL A 160 20.79 -20.28 5.65
CA VAL A 160 21.23 -21.04 4.47
C VAL A 160 22.69 -20.76 4.12
N ILE A 161 23.15 -19.51 4.29
CA ILE A 161 24.55 -19.14 4.07
C ILE A 161 25.46 -19.84 5.08
N ASP A 162 25.11 -19.83 6.37
CA ASP A 162 25.90 -20.50 7.41
C ASP A 162 25.92 -22.02 7.20
N ASP A 163 24.77 -22.61 6.91
CA ASP A 163 24.63 -24.03 6.58
C ASP A 163 25.51 -24.42 5.38
N SER A 164 25.52 -23.57 4.34
CA SER A 164 26.34 -23.80 3.14
C SER A 164 27.83 -23.65 3.39
N LYS A 165 28.25 -22.73 4.27
CA LYS A 165 29.65 -22.56 4.68
C LYS A 165 30.15 -23.74 5.51
N ASN A 166 29.27 -24.32 6.31
CA ASN A 166 29.57 -25.44 7.19
C ASN A 166 29.47 -26.79 6.47
N HIS A 167 28.91 -26.82 5.26
CA HIS A 167 28.90 -28.01 4.42
C HIS A 167 30.25 -28.18 3.69
N PRO A 168 30.99 -29.28 3.91
CA PRO A 168 32.19 -29.55 3.14
C PRO A 168 31.83 -29.69 1.66
N ALA A 169 32.71 -29.22 0.77
CA ALA A 169 32.52 -29.38 -0.66
C ALA A 169 32.47 -30.89 -0.99
N PRO A 170 31.35 -31.39 -1.55
CA PRO A 170 31.23 -32.80 -1.88
C PRO A 170 32.20 -33.15 -3.01
N ASP A 171 32.67 -34.39 -3.02
CA ASP A 171 33.47 -34.88 -4.13
C ASP A 171 32.62 -34.89 -5.41
N ILE A 172 33.25 -34.53 -6.54
CA ILE A 172 32.57 -34.43 -7.84
C ILE A 172 32.00 -35.79 -8.23
N ASP A 173 32.69 -36.88 -7.87
CA ASP A 173 32.27 -38.25 -8.12
C ASP A 173 31.05 -38.69 -7.29
N GLU A 174 30.73 -37.97 -6.22
CA GLU A 174 29.54 -38.20 -5.37
C GLU A 174 28.33 -37.35 -5.81
N LEU A 175 28.56 -36.22 -6.47
CA LEU A 175 27.50 -35.34 -6.98
C LEU A 175 26.75 -35.95 -8.18
N LEU A 176 27.48 -36.62 -9.07
CA LEU A 176 26.93 -37.18 -10.30
C LEU A 176 26.96 -38.71 -10.29
N VAL A 177 26.09 -39.28 -9.46
CA VAL A 177 25.89 -40.73 -9.37
C VAL A 177 24.78 -41.18 -10.31
N ALA A 178 24.98 -42.33 -10.95
CA ALA A 178 23.97 -42.92 -11.80
C ALA A 178 22.71 -43.34 -10.99
N PRO A 179 21.52 -43.35 -11.61
CA PRO A 179 20.25 -43.61 -10.89
C PRO A 179 20.16 -44.99 -10.22
N THR A 180 20.97 -45.96 -10.65
CA THR A 180 21.03 -47.30 -10.05
C THR A 180 22.47 -47.69 -9.72
N VAL A 181 22.63 -48.57 -8.71
CA VAL A 181 23.94 -49.13 -8.33
C VAL A 181 24.59 -49.84 -9.51
N VAL A 182 23.81 -50.55 -10.33
CA VAL A 182 24.31 -51.28 -11.51
C VAL A 182 24.76 -50.31 -12.60
N SER A 183 24.07 -49.18 -12.77
CA SER A 183 24.49 -48.14 -13.70
C SER A 183 25.80 -47.46 -13.25
N ASN A 184 26.00 -47.24 -11.95
CA ASN A 184 27.27 -46.72 -11.42
C ASN A 184 28.41 -47.74 -11.65
N GLN A 185 28.14 -49.03 -11.39
CA GLN A 185 29.08 -50.10 -11.72
C GLN A 185 29.45 -50.11 -13.21
N LEU A 186 28.49 -49.90 -14.11
CA LEU A 186 28.77 -49.80 -15.54
C LEU A 186 29.72 -48.64 -15.85
N TYR A 187 29.49 -47.44 -15.31
CA TYR A 187 30.37 -46.28 -15.53
C TYR A 187 31.81 -46.59 -15.14
N ARG A 188 32.01 -47.17 -13.94
CA ARG A 188 33.34 -47.59 -13.47
C ARG A 188 33.97 -48.64 -14.38
N LEU A 189 33.22 -49.67 -14.74
CA LEU A 189 33.73 -50.76 -15.58
C LEU A 189 34.11 -50.30 -16.99
N VAL A 190 33.35 -49.39 -17.59
CA VAL A 190 33.66 -48.80 -18.91
C VAL A 190 34.91 -47.92 -18.82
N ALA A 191 35.03 -47.09 -17.77
CA ALA A 191 36.22 -46.28 -17.56
C ALA A 191 37.48 -47.15 -17.36
N GLU A 192 37.38 -48.21 -16.56
CA GLU A 192 38.47 -49.17 -16.35
C GLU A 192 38.81 -49.97 -17.62
N GLU A 193 37.82 -50.40 -18.41
CA GLU A 193 38.03 -51.09 -19.69
C GLU A 193 38.83 -50.21 -20.66
N ARG A 194 38.47 -48.92 -20.74
CA ARG A 194 39.19 -47.96 -21.58
C ARG A 194 40.60 -47.71 -21.06
N ALA A 195 40.76 -47.51 -19.75
CA ALA A 195 42.06 -47.27 -19.12
C ALA A 195 43.03 -48.45 -19.30
N LEU A 196 42.53 -49.69 -19.23
CA LEU A 196 43.34 -50.88 -19.50
C LEU A 196 43.82 -50.95 -20.96
N GLY A 197 42.95 -50.58 -21.91
CA GLY A 197 43.32 -50.47 -23.33
C GLY A 197 44.45 -49.45 -23.56
N ASP A 198 44.32 -48.27 -22.95
CA ASP A 198 45.33 -47.21 -23.03
C ASP A 198 46.64 -47.62 -22.32
N ALA A 199 46.56 -48.34 -21.20
CA ALA A 199 47.72 -48.88 -20.50
C ALA A 199 48.50 -49.90 -21.36
N ILE A 200 47.80 -50.83 -22.00
CA ILE A 200 48.43 -51.80 -22.93
C ILE A 200 49.08 -51.06 -24.10
N PHE A 201 48.41 -50.06 -24.66
CA PHE A 201 48.95 -49.24 -25.74
C PHE A 201 50.26 -48.53 -25.30
N MET A 202 50.28 -47.92 -24.13
CA MET A 202 51.47 -47.25 -23.60
C MET A 202 52.61 -48.22 -23.27
N LEU A 203 52.29 -49.43 -22.79
CA LEU A 203 53.27 -50.50 -22.59
C LEU A 203 53.92 -50.93 -23.90
N GLY A 204 53.16 -51.02 -25.00
CA GLY A 204 53.70 -51.28 -26.33
C GLY A 204 54.75 -50.25 -26.73
N ARG A 205 54.42 -48.95 -26.57
CA ARG A 205 55.36 -47.86 -26.84
C ARG A 205 56.55 -47.80 -25.88
N ALA A 206 56.46 -48.40 -24.69
CA ALA A 206 57.56 -48.45 -23.74
C ALA A 206 58.60 -49.52 -24.12
N VAL A 207 58.15 -50.64 -24.69
CA VAL A 207 59.02 -51.71 -25.21
C VAL A 207 59.74 -51.27 -26.48
N GLU A 208 59.03 -50.61 -27.40
CA GLU A 208 59.62 -50.05 -28.63
C GLU A 208 60.77 -49.09 -28.32
N ARG A 209 60.68 -48.36 -27.19
CA ARG A 209 61.72 -47.45 -26.71
C ARG A 209 62.77 -48.10 -25.81
N GLY A 210 62.70 -49.42 -25.62
CA GLY A 210 63.66 -50.17 -24.79
C GLY A 210 63.58 -49.91 -23.28
N ARG A 211 62.52 -49.26 -22.78
CA ARG A 211 62.36 -48.99 -21.32
C ARG A 211 61.94 -50.22 -20.52
N ILE A 212 61.34 -51.20 -21.18
CA ILE A 212 60.85 -52.45 -20.58
C ILE A 212 61.36 -53.61 -21.44
N SER A 213 61.76 -54.71 -20.79
CA SER A 213 62.20 -55.91 -21.51
C SER A 213 61.00 -56.63 -22.16
N PRO A 214 61.19 -57.26 -23.34
CA PRO A 214 60.11 -57.99 -24.02
C PRO A 214 59.46 -59.09 -23.16
N ALA A 215 60.25 -59.74 -22.30
CA ALA A 215 59.74 -60.77 -21.38
C ALA A 215 58.79 -60.19 -20.32
N VAL A 216 59.10 -59.02 -19.75
CA VAL A 216 58.23 -58.35 -18.77
C VAL A 216 56.96 -57.87 -19.46
N PHE A 217 57.07 -57.28 -20.65
CA PHE A 217 55.92 -56.85 -21.44
C PHE A 217 54.97 -58.01 -21.76
N ALA A 218 55.48 -59.14 -22.24
CA ALA A 218 54.63 -60.29 -22.56
C ALA A 218 53.85 -60.78 -21.33
N LYS A 219 54.47 -60.75 -20.14
CA LYS A 219 53.83 -61.12 -18.88
C LYS A 219 52.78 -60.11 -18.45
N THR A 220 53.10 -58.81 -18.41
CA THR A 220 52.19 -57.75 -17.97
C THR A 220 51.01 -57.57 -18.91
N THR A 221 51.25 -57.56 -20.22
CA THR A 221 50.21 -57.41 -21.23
C THR A 221 49.24 -58.59 -21.22
N ARG A 222 49.71 -59.82 -20.97
CA ARG A 222 48.81 -60.98 -20.83
C ARG A 222 47.89 -60.85 -19.62
N SER A 223 48.41 -60.36 -18.49
CA SER A 223 47.59 -60.12 -17.28
C SER A 223 46.55 -59.05 -17.53
N LEU A 224 46.97 -57.89 -18.05
CA LEU A 224 46.08 -56.77 -18.35
C LEU A 224 45.04 -57.12 -19.42
N ALA A 225 45.42 -57.86 -20.47
CA ALA A 225 44.51 -58.30 -21.52
C ALA A 225 43.44 -59.26 -21.00
N ARG A 226 43.79 -60.13 -20.04
CA ARG A 226 42.82 -61.00 -19.35
C ARG A 226 41.81 -60.18 -18.56
N GLU A 227 42.27 -59.21 -17.78
CA GLU A 227 41.40 -58.31 -17.02
C GLU A 227 40.52 -57.46 -17.94
N TRP A 228 41.10 -56.94 -19.03
CA TRP A 228 40.39 -56.17 -20.05
C TRP A 228 39.24 -56.99 -20.68
N TYR A 229 39.50 -58.24 -21.05
CA TYR A 229 38.47 -59.13 -21.58
C TYR A 229 37.34 -59.38 -20.56
N LEU A 230 37.69 -59.65 -19.29
CA LEU A 230 36.70 -59.90 -18.24
C LEU A 230 35.82 -58.67 -17.98
N LYS A 231 36.41 -57.47 -17.90
CA LYS A 231 35.66 -56.22 -17.73
C LYS A 231 34.78 -55.95 -18.95
N LYS A 232 35.29 -56.14 -20.17
CA LYS A 232 34.52 -55.99 -21.41
C LYS A 232 33.33 -56.95 -21.51
N ALA A 233 33.50 -58.20 -21.10
CA ALA A 233 32.41 -59.17 -21.03
C ALA A 233 31.36 -58.79 -19.98
N LEU A 234 31.80 -58.30 -18.82
CA LEU A 234 30.90 -57.86 -17.75
C LEU A 234 30.10 -56.61 -18.15
N VAL A 235 30.73 -55.63 -18.80
CA VAL A 235 30.06 -54.44 -19.38
C VAL A 235 28.94 -54.87 -20.33
N ARG A 236 29.20 -55.82 -21.23
CA ARG A 236 28.18 -56.34 -22.16
C ARG A 236 27.03 -57.01 -21.44
N LYS A 237 27.33 -57.84 -20.42
CA LYS A 237 26.31 -58.54 -19.63
C LYS A 237 25.41 -57.55 -18.88
N ILE A 238 26.01 -56.53 -18.26
CA ILE A 238 25.28 -55.46 -17.58
C ILE A 238 24.47 -54.63 -18.58
N GLY A 239 25.05 -54.34 -19.76
CA GLY A 239 24.37 -53.62 -20.84
C GLY A 239 23.07 -54.28 -21.27
N ILE A 240 23.13 -55.57 -21.56
CA ILE A 240 21.96 -56.40 -21.89
C ILE A 240 20.96 -56.42 -20.73
N GLY A 241 21.45 -56.62 -19.50
CA GLY A 241 20.60 -56.66 -18.30
C GLY A 241 19.88 -55.35 -17.99
N MET A 242 20.44 -54.20 -18.40
CA MET A 242 19.82 -52.88 -18.27
C MET A 242 18.99 -52.47 -19.49
N GLY A 243 18.84 -53.35 -20.49
CA GLY A 243 18.08 -53.06 -21.70
C GLY A 243 18.76 -52.06 -22.65
N MET A 244 20.05 -51.79 -22.45
CA MET A 244 20.84 -50.98 -23.38
C MET A 244 21.27 -51.89 -24.52
N SER A 245 20.70 -51.69 -25.70
CA SER A 245 21.06 -52.43 -26.90
C SER A 245 22.55 -52.20 -27.23
N VAL A 246 23.38 -53.20 -26.99
CA VAL A 246 24.75 -53.22 -27.50
C VAL A 246 24.65 -53.65 -28.96
N ALA A 247 24.75 -52.70 -29.88
CA ALA A 247 25.05 -52.97 -31.28
C ALA A 247 26.50 -53.44 -31.43
#